data_AF-A0A4Q3CB64-F1
#
_entry.id   AF-A0A4Q3CB64-F1
#
_cell.length_a   1.000
_cell.length_b   1.000
_cell.length_c   1.000
_cell.angle_alpha   90.00
_cell.angle_beta   90.00
_cell.angle_gamma   90.00
#
_symmetry.space_group_name_H-M   'P 1'
#
loop_
_entity.id
_entity.type
_entity.pdbx_description
1 polymer ?
#
loop_
_entity_poly.entity_id
_entity_poly.type
_entity_poly.pdbx_seq_one_letter_code
_entity_poly.pdbx_strand_id
1 'polypeptide(L)'
;MGPDGSHFFMLVAVAAMAVSCQEESSVEDSSGALSPDSSLTYLLGVIAENPTNTQTVIDNVPCFNIKLPVTVTANSQVITVTNANDYAAVEAVFDQSSTDTDQLGYVFPLTVAFPDYTEVVVSSQSQFNALANNCNDSNTYMDSNCIAINYPFKLYAYNSSFQVENTYDMDTSKELYTFIKGLQANQFYSLNYPMSITIGGQALVIGNNAQFQASAQSALAACNINIPGEPGCDNPGVLLDDLILYMTFSNSVADLKGSDVTPPAQTTFVADRDGNAQCALSFNGSQQIKVISSAENSIVQGNAFSISIWFRMQNTEMGDYEHMFRKGLQGEAGFNLSVFDGNTPLFAVPSAQVWDNNWNQDADLWQDTENWHHLVLTFDVNNTARLYRDGVLQNSENFSANTGATALDYYIGQDFTGFLDDLRVYRKTLSEEEVQTLFELEGDC
;
A
#
# COMPACT_ATOMS: atom_id res chain seq x y z
N MET A 1 -12.73 19.25 -86.74
CA MET A 1 -13.34 19.19 -85.40
C MET A 1 -12.79 17.93 -84.74
N GLY A 2 -11.89 17.93 -83.79
CA GLY A 2 -11.21 18.94 -82.98
C GLY A 2 -10.21 18.15 -82.10
N PRO A 3 -9.18 18.79 -81.54
CA PRO A 3 -7.86 18.60 -82.12
C PRO A 3 -6.75 18.26 -81.10
N ASP A 4 -5.54 18.15 -81.64
CA ASP A 4 -4.26 18.58 -81.05
C ASP A 4 -3.58 17.78 -79.93
N GLY A 5 -2.26 17.67 -80.08
CA GLY A 5 -1.36 17.99 -78.97
C GLY A 5 -0.28 16.99 -78.58
N SER A 6 0.87 17.06 -79.26
CA SER A 6 2.23 17.16 -78.70
C SER A 6 2.75 16.19 -77.63
N HIS A 7 3.82 15.47 -78.02
CA HIS A 7 5.05 15.11 -77.31
C HIS A 7 5.14 15.29 -75.77
N PHE A 8 5.59 14.24 -75.06
CA PHE A 8 6.74 14.38 -74.16
C PHE A 8 7.40 13.05 -73.76
N PHE A 9 8.73 13.10 -73.68
CA PHE A 9 9.68 12.07 -73.27
C PHE A 9 9.34 11.48 -71.89
N MET A 10 9.24 10.15 -71.79
CA MET A 10 9.08 9.43 -70.52
C MET A 10 10.47 9.21 -69.90
N LEU A 11 10.83 10.12 -68.98
CA LEU A 11 12.00 10.00 -68.12
C LEU A 11 11.69 8.98 -67.02
N VAL A 12 12.43 7.88 -67.01
CA VAL A 12 12.41 6.86 -65.95
C VAL A 12 13.00 7.47 -64.69
N ALA A 13 12.14 7.90 -63.76
CA ALA A 13 12.51 8.21 -62.39
C ALA A 13 12.32 6.94 -61.55
N VAL A 14 13.44 6.27 -61.24
CA VAL A 14 13.50 5.24 -60.20
C VAL A 14 13.28 5.94 -58.86
N ALA A 15 12.04 5.97 -58.40
CA ALA A 15 11.71 6.34 -57.03
C ALA A 15 12.12 5.19 -56.12
N ALA A 16 13.32 5.29 -55.56
CA ALA A 16 13.73 4.48 -54.42
C ALA A 16 12.72 4.70 -53.29
N MET A 17 11.89 3.70 -53.04
CA MET A 17 11.09 3.63 -51.83
C MET A 17 12.10 3.45 -50.69
N ALA A 18 12.48 4.56 -50.05
CA ALA A 18 13.02 4.51 -48.71
C ALA A 18 11.89 3.98 -47.83
N VAL A 19 11.95 2.68 -47.56
CA VAL A 19 11.30 2.08 -46.41
C VAL A 19 11.88 2.81 -45.21
N SER A 20 11.19 3.85 -44.73
CA SER A 20 11.40 4.22 -43.34
C SER A 20 10.87 3.04 -42.56
N CYS A 21 11.79 2.24 -42.01
CA CYS A 21 11.47 1.60 -40.76
C CYS A 21 11.08 2.74 -39.82
N GLN A 22 9.79 2.95 -39.59
CA GLN A 22 9.43 3.34 -38.24
C GLN A 22 10.05 2.23 -37.38
N GLU A 23 10.99 2.59 -36.52
CA GLU A 23 11.17 1.76 -35.35
C GLU A 23 9.80 1.74 -34.70
N GLU A 24 9.13 0.58 -34.79
CA GLU A 24 8.05 0.26 -33.88
C GLU A 24 8.66 0.46 -32.49
N SER A 25 8.31 1.56 -31.85
CA SER A 25 8.42 1.65 -30.40
C SER A 25 7.62 0.48 -29.89
N SER A 26 8.32 -0.58 -29.51
CA SER A 26 7.76 -1.60 -28.64
C SER A 26 7.29 -0.84 -27.42
N VAL A 27 5.98 -0.58 -27.36
CA VAL A 27 5.33 -0.22 -26.11
C VAL A 27 5.48 -1.48 -25.28
N GLU A 28 6.57 -1.53 -24.52
CA GLU A 28 6.72 -2.53 -23.49
C GLU A 28 5.51 -2.40 -22.56
N ASP A 29 4.93 -3.55 -22.32
CA ASP A 29 3.77 -3.80 -21.49
C ASP A 29 3.75 -2.88 -20.26
N SER A 30 2.73 -2.02 -20.15
CA SER A 30 2.57 -1.06 -19.06
C SER A 30 2.12 -1.71 -17.75
N SER A 31 2.39 -3.02 -17.56
CA SER A 31 1.98 -3.81 -16.41
C SER A 31 2.92 -3.68 -15.20
N GLY A 32 3.84 -2.70 -15.20
CA GLY A 32 4.80 -2.47 -14.10
C GLY A 32 5.32 -1.03 -13.94
N ALA A 33 4.64 -0.03 -14.50
CA ALA A 33 5.06 1.37 -14.38
C ALA A 33 4.79 1.92 -12.96
N LEU A 34 5.78 2.60 -12.40
CA LEU A 34 5.77 3.29 -11.11
C LEU A 34 5.58 4.79 -11.31
N SER A 35 4.91 5.44 -10.37
CA SER A 35 4.60 6.87 -10.35
C SER A 35 5.08 7.49 -9.03
N PRO A 36 5.06 8.83 -8.85
CA PRO A 36 5.44 9.44 -7.57
C PRO A 36 4.66 8.89 -6.37
N ASP A 37 3.42 8.46 -6.61
CA ASP A 37 2.48 8.01 -5.58
C ASP A 37 2.53 6.48 -5.36
N SER A 38 3.40 5.75 -6.06
CA SER A 38 3.52 4.30 -5.90
C SER A 38 4.24 3.95 -4.59
N SER A 39 3.75 2.95 -3.85
CA SER A 39 4.34 2.51 -2.57
C SER A 39 5.80 2.07 -2.75
N LEU A 40 6.12 1.36 -3.84
CA LEU A 40 7.51 1.02 -4.16
C LEU A 40 8.39 2.25 -4.44
N THR A 41 7.83 3.33 -5.01
CA THR A 41 8.58 4.59 -5.23
C THR A 41 8.94 5.25 -3.91
N TYR A 42 8.03 5.22 -2.93
CA TYR A 42 8.31 5.66 -1.57
C TYR A 42 9.43 4.83 -0.92
N LEU A 43 9.30 3.50 -0.95
CA LEU A 43 10.32 2.58 -0.41
C LEU A 43 11.68 2.77 -1.06
N LEU A 44 11.74 2.94 -2.38
CA LEU A 44 12.99 3.25 -3.09
C LEU A 44 13.59 4.57 -2.61
N GLY A 45 12.76 5.58 -2.37
CA GLY A 45 13.19 6.85 -1.79
C GLY A 45 13.81 6.71 -0.41
N VAL A 46 13.19 5.91 0.46
CA VAL A 46 13.69 5.63 1.82
C VAL A 46 14.99 4.81 1.78
N ILE A 47 15.02 3.72 1.01
CA ILE A 47 16.21 2.85 0.87
C ILE A 47 17.40 3.58 0.24
N ALA A 48 17.12 4.58 -0.61
CA ALA A 48 18.15 5.38 -1.26
C ALA A 48 18.68 6.55 -0.41
N GLU A 49 18.16 6.77 0.80
CA GLU A 49 18.66 7.84 1.69
C GLU A 49 20.14 7.65 2.03
N ASN A 50 20.80 8.77 2.36
CA ASN A 50 22.14 8.75 2.93
C ASN A 50 22.08 8.10 4.32
N PRO A 51 22.75 6.96 4.56
CA PRO A 51 22.64 6.27 5.85
C PRO A 51 23.38 7.06 6.94
N THR A 52 22.65 7.66 7.89
CA THR A 52 23.21 8.55 8.94
C THR A 52 23.35 7.93 10.32
N ASN A 53 22.87 6.69 10.52
CA ASN A 53 22.86 6.05 11.83
C ASN A 53 24.07 5.15 12.11
N THR A 54 25.08 5.17 11.23
CA THR A 54 26.31 4.40 11.45
C THR A 54 27.19 5.14 12.44
N GLN A 55 27.15 4.71 13.71
CA GLN A 55 28.00 5.27 14.75
C GLN A 55 29.48 4.97 14.44
N THR A 56 30.30 6.00 14.56
CA THR A 56 31.77 5.92 14.44
C THR A 56 32.42 6.63 15.62
N VAL A 57 33.74 6.45 15.78
CA VAL A 57 34.49 7.14 16.84
C VAL A 57 34.41 8.68 16.76
N ILE A 58 34.12 9.23 15.57
CA ILE A 58 33.98 10.68 15.38
C ILE A 58 32.53 11.14 15.24
N ASP A 59 31.58 10.22 15.10
CA ASP A 59 30.19 10.50 14.78
C ASP A 59 29.23 9.66 15.61
N ASN A 60 28.40 10.32 16.40
CA ASN A 60 27.42 9.68 17.26
C ASN A 60 26.08 10.42 17.24
N VAL A 61 25.80 11.18 16.17
CA VAL A 61 24.54 11.90 16.02
C VAL A 61 23.70 11.18 14.95
N PRO A 62 22.58 10.53 15.30
CA PRO A 62 21.82 9.71 14.36
C PRO A 62 21.31 10.44 13.09
N CYS A 63 21.16 11.76 13.16
CA CYS A 63 20.48 12.55 12.15
C CYS A 63 21.36 13.04 10.99
N PHE A 64 22.69 12.94 11.10
CA PHE A 64 23.60 13.38 10.05
C PHE A 64 24.95 12.72 10.20
N ASN A 65 25.68 12.61 9.08
CA ASN A 65 27.07 12.19 9.10
C ASN A 65 28.03 13.38 9.02
N ILE A 66 29.17 13.30 9.69
CA ILE A 66 30.29 14.21 9.45
C ILE A 66 30.97 13.84 8.14
N LYS A 67 30.99 14.78 7.19
CA LYS A 67 31.61 14.57 5.89
C LYS A 67 33.13 14.65 6.00
N LEU A 68 33.79 13.59 5.55
CA LEU A 68 35.24 13.55 5.44
C LEU A 68 35.74 14.36 4.22
N PRO A 69 36.93 15.00 4.30
CA PRO A 69 37.84 15.00 5.44
C PRO A 69 37.40 15.94 6.57
N VAL A 70 37.71 15.56 7.82
CA VAL A 70 37.48 16.38 9.01
C VAL A 70 38.71 16.37 9.92
N THR A 71 38.92 17.44 10.68
CA THR A 71 39.96 17.47 11.73
C THR A 71 39.31 17.46 13.10
N VAL A 72 39.73 16.52 13.95
CA VAL A 72 39.23 16.33 15.32
C VAL A 72 40.37 16.47 16.33
N THR A 73 40.03 16.67 17.59
CA THR A 73 40.94 16.60 18.72
C THR A 73 40.54 15.46 19.64
N ALA A 74 41.36 14.41 19.74
CA ALA A 74 41.17 13.30 20.69
C ALA A 74 42.14 13.50 21.86
N ASN A 75 41.64 13.67 23.09
CA ASN A 75 42.47 13.91 24.29
C ASN A 75 43.57 14.99 24.07
N SER A 76 43.20 16.09 23.39
CA SER A 76 44.06 17.22 22.96
C SER A 76 45.01 16.96 21.78
N GLN A 77 45.03 15.78 21.19
CA GLN A 77 45.81 15.46 19.98
C GLN A 77 45.00 15.75 18.72
N VAL A 78 45.56 16.56 17.81
CA VAL A 78 44.90 16.92 16.54
C VAL A 78 45.09 15.80 15.52
N ILE A 79 43.99 15.27 14.99
CA ILE A 79 43.97 14.20 13.99
C ILE A 79 43.14 14.66 12.80
N THR A 80 43.67 14.50 11.59
CA THR A 80 42.91 14.70 10.36
C THR A 80 42.43 13.35 9.85
N VAL A 81 41.13 13.15 9.83
CA VAL A 81 40.45 11.96 9.33
C VAL A 81 40.04 12.24 7.88
N THR A 82 40.69 11.57 6.94
CA THR A 82 40.47 11.75 5.50
C THR A 82 39.55 10.69 4.91
N ASN A 83 39.51 9.51 5.52
CA ASN A 83 38.70 8.37 5.11
C ASN A 83 38.41 7.46 6.32
N ALA A 84 37.55 6.46 6.15
CA ALA A 84 37.14 5.56 7.24
C ALA A 84 38.29 4.78 7.89
N ASN A 85 39.40 4.53 7.20
CA ASN A 85 40.56 3.84 7.82
C ASN A 85 41.24 4.70 8.90
N ASP A 86 41.05 6.02 8.86
CA ASP A 86 41.67 6.93 9.82
C ASP A 86 40.94 6.95 11.17
N TYR A 87 39.76 6.31 11.29
CA TYR A 87 39.06 6.15 12.57
C TYR A 87 39.90 5.41 13.61
N ALA A 88 40.65 4.39 13.18
CA ALA A 88 41.54 3.63 14.06
C ALA A 88 42.62 4.52 14.72
N ALA A 89 43.01 5.63 14.08
CA ALA A 89 43.97 6.56 14.67
C ALA A 89 43.35 7.39 15.81
N VAL A 90 42.04 7.66 15.75
CA VAL A 90 41.29 8.33 16.82
C VAL A 90 41.06 7.36 17.98
N GLU A 91 40.62 6.14 17.69
CA GLU A 91 40.43 5.07 18.68
C GLU A 91 41.74 4.76 19.42
N ALA A 92 42.86 4.68 18.70
CA ALA A 92 44.18 4.45 19.30
C ALA A 92 44.63 5.55 20.26
N VAL A 93 44.05 6.76 20.19
CA VAL A 93 44.29 7.82 21.19
C VAL A 93 43.45 7.62 22.44
N PHE A 94 42.19 7.19 22.29
CA PHE A 94 41.32 6.85 23.41
C PHE A 94 41.81 5.60 24.16
N ASP A 95 42.32 4.60 23.44
CA ASP A 95 42.85 3.37 24.05
C ASP A 95 44.20 3.55 24.78
N GLN A 96 44.81 4.74 24.78
CA GLN A 96 46.10 4.99 25.46
C GLN A 96 45.99 4.82 26.99
N SER A 97 44.80 5.01 27.54
CA SER A 97 44.51 4.76 28.94
C SER A 97 43.08 4.23 29.08
N SER A 98 42.89 3.28 29.99
CA SER A 98 41.56 2.72 30.29
C SER A 98 40.92 3.37 31.52
N THR A 99 41.51 4.45 32.04
CA THR A 99 41.14 5.07 33.32
C THR A 99 40.84 6.57 33.24
N ASP A 100 41.12 7.18 32.10
CA ASP A 100 40.78 8.56 31.80
C ASP A 100 39.38 8.68 31.19
N THR A 101 38.95 9.92 30.98
CA THR A 101 37.70 10.22 30.29
C THR A 101 38.06 10.73 28.91
N ASP A 102 37.71 9.96 27.89
CA ASP A 102 37.95 10.31 26.51
C ASP A 102 37.17 11.57 26.11
N GLN A 103 37.88 12.51 25.50
CA GLN A 103 37.33 13.75 25.02
C GLN A 103 37.56 13.89 23.53
N LEU A 104 36.45 13.90 22.78
CA LEU A 104 36.42 14.29 21.38
C LEU A 104 36.06 15.77 21.25
N GLY A 105 36.84 16.50 20.46
CA GLY A 105 36.54 17.85 20.01
C GLY A 105 36.65 17.96 18.50
N TYR A 106 36.03 19.00 17.93
CA TYR A 106 36.02 19.23 16.50
C TYR A 106 36.73 20.54 16.14
N VAL A 107 37.49 20.52 15.05
CA VAL A 107 38.06 21.74 14.46
C VAL A 107 37.10 22.27 13.40
N PHE A 108 36.63 23.50 13.59
CA PHE A 108 35.68 24.15 12.70
C PHE A 108 36.39 25.04 11.66
N PRO A 109 35.82 25.19 10.45
CA PRO A 109 34.54 24.64 10.01
C PRO A 109 34.62 23.15 9.64
N LEU A 110 33.52 22.43 9.84
CA LEU A 110 33.30 21.06 9.35
C LEU A 110 32.00 21.01 8.55
N THR A 111 31.79 19.96 7.75
CA THR A 111 30.55 19.77 6.99
C THR A 111 29.82 18.55 7.52
N VAL A 112 28.50 18.67 7.69
CA VAL A 112 27.61 17.54 7.99
C VAL A 112 26.70 17.27 6.79
N ALA A 113 26.33 16.01 6.59
CA ALA A 113 25.45 15.56 5.51
C ALA A 113 24.23 14.83 6.10
N PHE A 114 23.04 15.23 5.68
CA PHE A 114 21.75 14.71 6.16
C PHE A 114 21.26 13.51 5.32
N PRO A 115 20.18 12.80 5.73
CA PRO A 115 19.60 11.69 4.98
C PRO A 115 19.19 12.06 3.55
N ASP A 116 18.75 13.31 3.35
CA ASP A 116 18.36 13.86 2.05
C ASP A 116 19.53 14.32 1.17
N TYR A 117 20.77 13.98 1.55
CA TYR A 117 22.03 14.41 0.92
C TYR A 117 22.29 15.91 0.95
N THR A 118 21.50 16.71 1.68
CA THR A 118 21.83 18.12 1.90
C THR A 118 23.04 18.23 2.82
N GLU A 119 23.83 19.28 2.61
CA GLU A 119 25.07 19.52 3.35
C GLU A 119 25.03 20.87 4.05
N VAL A 120 25.48 20.91 5.29
CA VAL A 120 25.59 22.15 6.08
C VAL A 120 27.02 22.32 6.56
N VAL A 121 27.59 23.50 6.27
CA VAL A 121 28.87 23.92 6.85
C VAL A 121 28.63 24.43 8.27
N VAL A 122 29.17 23.71 9.25
CA VAL A 122 29.13 24.03 10.66
C VAL A 122 30.38 24.84 11.01
N SER A 123 30.20 26.06 11.51
CA SER A 123 31.30 27.00 11.74
C SER A 123 31.73 27.09 13.21
N SER A 124 31.05 26.41 14.13
CA SER A 124 31.35 26.46 15.58
C SER A 124 30.77 25.28 16.36
N GLN A 125 31.31 25.02 17.55
CA GLN A 125 30.79 24.01 18.48
C GLN A 125 29.34 24.29 18.89
N SER A 126 28.97 25.55 19.10
CA SER A 126 27.59 25.92 19.42
C SER A 126 26.61 25.55 18.31
N GLN A 127 27.01 25.71 17.05
CA GLN A 127 26.18 25.33 15.91
C GLN A 127 26.08 23.81 15.77
N PHE A 128 27.18 23.08 15.99
CA PHE A 128 27.18 21.62 16.03
C PHE A 128 26.23 21.10 17.12
N ASN A 129 26.34 21.61 18.34
CA ASN A 129 25.49 21.22 19.46
C ASN A 129 24.02 21.56 19.20
N ALA A 130 23.72 22.67 18.52
CA ALA A 130 22.35 23.01 18.15
C ALA A 130 21.76 22.00 17.15
N LEU A 131 22.55 21.58 16.14
CA LEU A 131 22.12 20.53 15.21
C LEU A 131 21.95 19.18 15.92
N ALA A 132 22.89 18.81 16.79
CA ALA A 132 22.83 17.57 17.56
C ALA A 132 21.66 17.55 18.55
N ASN A 133 21.36 18.66 19.24
CA ASN A 133 20.23 18.73 20.18
C ASN A 133 18.86 18.75 19.49
N ASN A 134 18.80 19.24 18.25
CA ASN A 134 17.60 19.18 17.41
C ASN A 134 17.47 17.82 16.69
N CYS A 135 18.44 16.93 16.87
CA CYS A 135 18.35 15.57 16.38
C CYS A 135 17.32 14.81 17.22
N ASN A 136 16.15 14.55 16.65
CA ASN A 136 15.12 13.75 17.29
C ASN A 136 15.28 12.29 16.83
N ASP A 137 15.73 11.44 17.75
CA ASP A 137 15.89 9.98 17.56
C ASP A 137 14.54 9.25 17.33
N SER A 138 13.41 9.95 17.40
CA SER A 138 12.13 9.41 16.96
C SER A 138 12.01 9.27 15.44
N ASN A 139 12.92 9.87 14.68
CA ASN A 139 12.98 9.69 13.23
C ASN A 139 13.77 8.43 12.92
N THR A 140 13.17 7.57 12.11
CA THR A 140 13.72 6.27 11.81
C THR A 140 14.78 6.39 10.73
N TYR A 141 16.03 6.52 11.13
CA TYR A 141 17.17 6.65 10.23
C TYR A 141 17.56 5.31 9.62
N MET A 142 17.81 5.29 8.31
CA MET A 142 18.12 4.06 7.58
C MET A 142 19.53 3.56 7.85
N ASP A 143 19.66 2.30 8.29
CA ASP A 143 20.92 1.56 8.33
C ASP A 143 21.12 0.82 7.00
N SER A 144 22.25 1.05 6.36
CA SER A 144 22.72 0.27 5.21
C SER A 144 22.79 -1.24 5.44
N ASN A 145 22.87 -1.70 6.70
CA ASN A 145 22.86 -3.12 7.05
C ASN A 145 21.47 -3.77 6.96
N CYS A 146 20.41 -2.97 6.95
CA CYS A 146 19.04 -3.46 6.88
C CYS A 146 18.70 -3.95 5.48
N ILE A 147 18.65 -3.01 4.55
CA ILE A 147 18.44 -3.24 3.13
C ILE A 147 19.24 -2.21 2.33
N ALA A 148 19.87 -2.67 1.26
CA ALA A 148 20.57 -1.81 0.31
C ALA A 148 20.28 -2.24 -1.13
N ILE A 149 20.19 -1.27 -2.03
CA ILE A 149 20.14 -1.53 -3.47
C ILE A 149 21.57 -1.74 -3.97
N ASN A 150 21.80 -2.80 -4.74
CA ASN A 150 23.10 -3.03 -5.35
C ASN A 150 23.16 -2.30 -6.70
N TYR A 151 24.04 -1.31 -6.78
CA TYR A 151 24.32 -0.54 -7.99
C TYR A 151 25.45 -1.17 -8.80
N PRO A 152 25.49 -0.97 -10.14
CA PRO A 152 24.56 -0.17 -10.92
C PRO A 152 23.31 -0.93 -11.37
N PHE A 153 22.23 -0.20 -11.67
CA PHE A 153 21.04 -0.73 -12.35
C PHE A 153 20.47 0.32 -13.31
N LYS A 154 19.57 -0.10 -14.22
CA LYS A 154 18.91 0.81 -15.16
C LYS A 154 17.46 1.06 -14.78
N LEU A 155 16.95 2.24 -15.07
CA LEU A 155 15.51 2.50 -15.10
C LEU A 155 15.12 3.24 -16.38
N TYR A 156 13.87 3.08 -16.79
CA TYR A 156 13.28 3.73 -17.95
C TYR A 156 12.23 4.69 -17.44
N ALA A 157 12.30 5.97 -17.79
CA ALA A 157 11.33 6.97 -17.38
C ALA A 157 10.58 7.55 -18.58
N TYR A 158 9.29 7.79 -18.40
CA TYR A 158 8.38 8.33 -19.38
C TYR A 158 7.68 9.59 -18.83
N ASN A 159 7.75 10.70 -19.57
CA ASN A 159 6.97 11.90 -19.26
C ASN A 159 5.75 11.99 -20.18
N SER A 160 4.56 11.86 -19.60
CA SER A 160 3.29 11.85 -20.36
C SER A 160 2.93 13.19 -21.01
N SER A 161 3.41 14.32 -20.47
CA SER A 161 3.14 15.65 -21.04
C SER A 161 3.97 15.94 -22.28
N PHE A 162 5.21 15.45 -22.31
CA PHE A 162 6.11 15.63 -23.46
C PHE A 162 6.19 14.41 -24.36
N GLN A 163 5.62 13.27 -23.94
CA GLN A 163 5.70 11.97 -24.61
C GLN A 163 7.14 11.55 -24.90
N VAL A 164 8.04 11.83 -23.96
CA VAL A 164 9.47 11.51 -24.07
C VAL A 164 9.81 10.38 -23.11
N GLU A 165 10.56 9.41 -23.62
CA GLU A 165 11.18 8.32 -22.85
C GLU A 165 12.68 8.59 -22.69
N ASN A 166 13.21 8.33 -21.49
CA ASN A 166 14.62 8.46 -21.17
C ASN A 166 15.08 7.21 -20.39
N THR A 167 16.27 6.73 -20.70
CA THR A 167 16.93 5.66 -19.94
C THR A 167 17.96 6.27 -19.01
N TYR A 168 17.96 5.84 -17.75
CA TYR A 168 18.92 6.28 -16.74
C TYR A 168 19.73 5.09 -16.24
N ASP A 169 21.05 5.25 -16.22
CA ASP A 169 21.97 4.38 -15.48
C ASP A 169 22.09 4.96 -14.07
N MET A 170 21.68 4.18 -13.06
CA MET A 170 21.80 4.52 -11.66
C MET A 170 23.06 3.85 -11.11
N ASP A 171 24.07 4.65 -10.77
CA ASP A 171 25.35 4.17 -10.26
C ASP A 171 25.46 4.33 -8.73
N THR A 172 24.65 5.20 -8.13
CA THR A 172 24.69 5.50 -6.69
C THR A 172 23.32 5.71 -6.05
N SER A 173 23.22 5.50 -4.73
CA SER A 173 22.02 5.83 -3.94
C SER A 173 21.61 7.29 -4.07
N LYS A 174 22.58 8.21 -4.13
CA LYS A 174 22.30 9.65 -4.29
C LYS A 174 21.57 9.95 -5.60
N GLU A 175 21.95 9.31 -6.70
CA GLU A 175 21.30 9.49 -8.00
C GLU A 175 19.87 8.98 -7.97
N LEU A 176 19.65 7.78 -7.42
CA LEU A 176 18.30 7.26 -7.25
C LEU A 176 17.46 8.15 -6.34
N TYR A 177 17.97 8.56 -5.19
CA TYR A 177 17.27 9.44 -4.25
C TYR A 177 16.85 10.75 -4.94
N THR A 178 17.80 11.37 -5.66
CA THR A 178 17.55 12.62 -6.40
C THR A 178 16.52 12.42 -7.50
N PHE A 179 16.57 11.29 -8.22
CA PHE A 179 15.58 10.93 -9.22
C PHE A 179 14.18 10.83 -8.60
N ILE A 180 14.04 10.03 -7.53
CA ILE A 180 12.76 9.77 -6.86
C ILE A 180 12.16 11.06 -6.29
N LYS A 181 12.94 11.85 -5.55
CA LYS A 181 12.47 13.13 -4.98
C LYS A 181 12.22 14.21 -6.03
N GLY A 182 12.76 14.05 -7.24
CA GLY A 182 12.57 14.95 -8.37
C GLY A 182 11.36 14.61 -9.26
N LEU A 183 10.67 13.50 -9.01
CA LEU A 183 9.54 13.06 -9.82
C LEU A 183 8.36 14.04 -9.75
N GLN A 184 7.77 14.33 -10.90
CA GLN A 184 6.54 15.10 -11.06
C GLN A 184 5.34 14.17 -11.30
N ALA A 185 4.12 14.64 -11.03
CA ALA A 185 2.88 13.86 -11.18
C ALA A 185 2.65 13.24 -12.57
N ASN A 186 3.28 13.79 -13.61
CA ASN A 186 3.19 13.32 -15.00
C ASN A 186 4.36 12.42 -15.43
N GLN A 187 5.27 12.07 -14.52
CA GLN A 187 6.43 11.22 -14.76
C GLN A 187 6.19 9.82 -14.20
N PHE A 188 6.39 8.83 -15.07
CA PHE A 188 6.30 7.41 -14.75
C PHE A 188 7.65 6.76 -15.02
N TYR A 189 7.96 5.66 -14.35
CA TYR A 189 9.20 4.93 -14.61
C TYR A 189 9.06 3.44 -14.35
N SER A 190 9.92 2.63 -14.94
CA SER A 190 10.03 1.20 -14.68
C SER A 190 11.47 0.85 -14.33
N LEU A 191 11.62 -0.09 -13.40
CA LEU A 191 12.93 -0.64 -13.06
C LEU A 191 13.32 -1.71 -14.07
N ASN A 192 14.58 -1.71 -14.51
CA ASN A 192 15.10 -2.79 -15.31
C ASN A 192 15.39 -4.00 -14.43
N TYR A 193 14.55 -5.02 -14.54
CA TYR A 193 14.74 -6.30 -13.88
C TYR A 193 15.47 -7.32 -14.78
N PRO A 194 16.14 -8.32 -14.18
CA PRO A 194 16.34 -8.49 -12.74
C PRO A 194 17.35 -7.49 -12.18
N MET A 195 17.14 -7.08 -10.93
CA MET A 195 18.10 -6.26 -10.18
C MET A 195 18.49 -6.96 -8.88
N SER A 196 19.54 -6.47 -8.21
CA SER A 196 20.01 -7.06 -6.95
C SER A 196 19.85 -6.09 -5.79
N ILE A 197 19.41 -6.62 -4.66
CA ILE A 197 19.40 -5.94 -3.36
C ILE A 197 20.21 -6.77 -2.36
N THR A 198 20.61 -6.16 -1.26
CA THR A 198 21.27 -6.82 -0.13
C THR A 198 20.38 -6.68 1.10
N ILE A 199 20.04 -7.78 1.77
CA ILE A 199 19.27 -7.81 3.02
C ILE A 199 20.11 -8.54 4.07
N GLY A 200 20.39 -7.89 5.21
CA GLY A 200 21.23 -8.48 6.26
C GLY A 200 22.59 -8.99 5.75
N GLY A 201 23.18 -8.30 4.78
CA GLY A 201 24.45 -8.66 4.14
C GLY A 201 24.38 -9.79 3.11
N GLN A 202 23.20 -10.36 2.82
CA GLN A 202 23.02 -11.37 1.77
C GLN A 202 22.42 -10.76 0.50
N ALA A 203 23.03 -11.03 -0.65
CA ALA A 203 22.52 -10.58 -1.94
C ALA A 203 21.29 -11.40 -2.38
N LEU A 204 20.23 -10.71 -2.76
CA LEU A 204 18.98 -11.26 -3.30
C LEU A 204 18.75 -10.68 -4.71
N VAL A 205 18.32 -11.55 -5.63
CA VAL A 205 17.93 -11.15 -6.99
C VAL A 205 16.41 -10.94 -7.03
N ILE A 206 16.00 -9.77 -7.49
CA ILE A 206 14.61 -9.34 -7.59
C ILE A 206 14.21 -9.30 -9.06
N GLY A 207 13.08 -9.92 -9.41
CA GLY A 207 12.60 -10.04 -10.79
C GLY A 207 11.45 -9.10 -11.17
N ASN A 208 10.78 -8.46 -10.21
CA ASN A 208 9.65 -7.56 -10.45
C ASN A 208 9.35 -6.65 -9.25
N ASN A 209 8.46 -5.67 -9.44
CA ASN A 209 8.04 -4.70 -8.41
C ASN A 209 7.48 -5.38 -7.16
N ALA A 210 6.58 -6.37 -7.31
CA ALA A 210 5.95 -7.05 -6.18
C ALA A 210 6.98 -7.77 -5.29
N GLN A 211 7.94 -8.46 -5.91
CA GLN A 211 9.03 -9.11 -5.19
C GLN A 211 9.94 -8.08 -4.51
N PHE A 212 10.21 -6.93 -5.14
CA PHE A 212 10.97 -5.85 -4.49
C PHE A 212 10.23 -5.37 -3.24
N GLN A 213 8.96 -4.96 -3.40
CA GLN A 213 8.16 -4.36 -2.35
C GLN A 213 8.04 -5.29 -1.14
N ALA A 214 7.67 -6.56 -1.35
CA ALA A 214 7.57 -7.55 -0.28
C ALA A 214 8.92 -7.78 0.44
N SER A 215 10.02 -7.85 -0.31
CA SER A 215 11.36 -8.05 0.28
C SER A 215 11.82 -6.83 1.08
N ALA A 216 11.53 -5.62 0.59
CA ALA A 216 11.84 -4.37 1.26
C ALA A 216 11.03 -4.19 2.54
N GLN A 217 9.72 -4.39 2.49
CA GLN A 217 8.84 -4.30 3.66
C GLN A 217 9.26 -5.32 4.74
N SER A 218 9.53 -6.57 4.36
CA SER A 218 10.01 -7.60 5.29
C SER A 218 11.35 -7.23 5.94
N ALA A 219 12.29 -6.68 5.16
CA ALA A 219 13.59 -6.23 5.69
C ALA A 219 13.41 -5.07 6.68
N LEU A 220 12.64 -4.05 6.32
CA LEU A 220 12.39 -2.88 7.17
C LEU A 220 11.71 -3.26 8.49
N ALA A 221 10.72 -4.15 8.45
CA ALA A 221 10.05 -4.68 9.64
C ALA A 221 11.04 -5.45 10.55
N ALA A 222 11.91 -6.28 9.97
CA ALA A 222 12.92 -7.01 10.72
C ALA A 222 13.97 -6.12 11.39
N CYS A 223 14.15 -4.90 10.88
CA CYS A 223 15.07 -3.89 11.45
C CYS A 223 14.40 -2.94 12.45
N ASN A 224 13.12 -3.17 12.81
CA ASN A 224 12.34 -2.29 13.66
C ASN A 224 12.26 -0.84 13.14
N ILE A 225 12.37 -0.66 11.83
CA ILE A 225 12.30 0.65 11.17
C ILE A 225 10.83 0.98 10.94
N ASN A 226 10.24 1.80 11.83
CA ASN A 226 8.89 2.33 11.67
C ASN A 226 8.94 3.62 10.86
N ILE A 227 8.62 3.60 9.57
CA ILE A 227 8.79 4.78 8.72
C ILE A 227 7.71 5.83 9.06
N PRO A 228 8.05 7.00 9.62
CA PRO A 228 7.07 8.03 9.97
C PRO A 228 6.66 8.78 8.71
N GLY A 229 5.38 8.68 8.33
CA GLY A 229 4.85 9.42 7.18
C GLY A 229 5.19 8.77 5.84
N GLU A 230 4.71 7.54 5.65
CA GLU A 230 4.09 7.20 4.37
C GLU A 230 3.15 8.37 3.99
N PRO A 231 3.35 9.08 2.87
CA PRO A 231 2.23 9.72 2.21
C PRO A 231 1.32 8.55 1.84
N GLY A 232 0.29 8.36 2.66
CA GLY A 232 -0.62 7.22 2.59
C GLY A 232 -1.04 6.95 1.15
N CYS A 233 -0.44 5.90 0.60
CA CYS A 233 -1.03 4.90 -0.26
C CYS A 233 -0.17 3.63 -0.16
N ASP A 234 0.10 3.14 1.06
CA ASP A 234 -0.31 1.78 1.38
C ASP A 234 -1.82 1.75 1.15
N ASN A 235 -2.19 1.54 -0.10
CA ASN A 235 -3.44 0.88 -0.40
C ASN A 235 -3.04 -0.60 -0.31
N PRO A 236 -3.09 -1.23 0.88
CA PRO A 236 -2.73 -2.63 1.05
C PRO A 236 -3.51 -3.37 -0.03
N GLY A 237 -2.95 -4.33 -0.76
CA GLY A 237 -3.62 -4.92 -1.93
C GLY A 237 -5.08 -5.31 -1.67
N VAL A 238 -5.43 -5.61 -0.42
CA VAL A 238 -6.82 -5.67 0.08
C VAL A 238 -7.74 -4.48 -0.27
N LEU A 239 -7.28 -3.28 -0.58
CA LEU A 239 -8.15 -2.15 -0.89
C LEU A 239 -8.53 -2.07 -2.38
N LEU A 240 -7.85 -2.80 -3.28
CA LEU A 240 -8.15 -2.77 -4.72
C LEU A 240 -8.01 -4.12 -5.44
N ASP A 241 -7.13 -5.01 -4.99
CA ASP A 241 -6.85 -6.29 -5.62
C ASP A 241 -8.07 -7.22 -5.51
N ASP A 242 -8.52 -7.71 -6.66
CA ASP A 242 -9.71 -8.55 -6.79
C ASP A 242 -10.98 -7.94 -6.16
N LEU A 243 -11.00 -6.63 -5.88
CA LEU A 243 -12.17 -5.91 -5.40
C LEU A 243 -13.17 -5.76 -6.54
N ILE A 244 -14.35 -6.36 -6.35
CA ILE A 244 -15.41 -6.46 -7.36
C ILE A 244 -16.69 -5.70 -6.99
N LEU A 245 -16.81 -5.26 -5.74
CA LEU A 245 -17.87 -4.36 -5.29
C LEU A 245 -17.31 -3.47 -4.19
N TYR A 246 -17.55 -2.17 -4.27
CA TYR A 246 -17.19 -1.22 -3.23
C TYR A 246 -18.23 -0.11 -3.06
N MET A 247 -18.90 -0.08 -1.90
CA MET A 247 -19.87 0.96 -1.54
C MET A 247 -19.45 1.66 -0.25
N THR A 248 -19.01 2.92 -0.36
CA THR A 248 -18.61 3.76 0.78
C THR A 248 -19.79 4.37 1.53
N PHE A 249 -20.95 4.51 0.88
CA PHE A 249 -22.10 5.25 1.40
C PHE A 249 -21.85 6.75 1.71
N SER A 250 -20.77 7.35 1.18
CA SER A 250 -20.48 8.80 1.25
C SER A 250 -21.46 9.62 0.41
N ASN A 251 -22.61 9.96 1.01
CA ASN A 251 -23.73 10.70 0.42
C ASN A 251 -24.23 10.13 -0.93
N SER A 252 -23.95 8.85 -1.18
CA SER A 252 -24.23 8.16 -2.45
C SER A 252 -24.50 6.68 -2.21
N VAL A 253 -25.34 6.10 -3.04
CA VAL A 253 -25.60 4.65 -3.08
C VAL A 253 -25.11 4.13 -4.43
N ALA A 254 -23.80 4.19 -4.61
CA ALA A 254 -23.12 3.77 -5.83
C ALA A 254 -22.06 2.72 -5.51
N ASP A 255 -21.81 1.84 -6.47
CA ASP A 255 -20.63 0.98 -6.47
C ASP A 255 -19.49 1.67 -7.21
N LEU A 256 -18.37 1.87 -6.53
CA LEU A 256 -17.17 2.49 -7.11
C LEU A 256 -16.44 1.56 -8.10
N LYS A 257 -16.78 0.27 -8.13
CA LYS A 257 -16.31 -0.68 -9.17
C LYS A 257 -17.15 -0.65 -10.45
N GLY A 258 -18.23 0.14 -10.49
CA GLY A 258 -18.99 0.42 -11.71
C GLY A 258 -20.16 -0.53 -11.97
N SER A 259 -20.62 -1.29 -10.98
CA SER A 259 -21.83 -2.09 -11.10
C SER A 259 -23.09 -1.22 -11.21
N ASP A 260 -24.09 -1.69 -11.95
CA ASP A 260 -25.40 -1.05 -11.97
C ASP A 260 -26.12 -1.23 -10.63
N VAL A 261 -26.34 -0.11 -9.92
CA VAL A 261 -26.99 -0.08 -8.61
C VAL A 261 -28.39 0.53 -8.71
N THR A 262 -29.38 -0.18 -8.16
CA THR A 262 -30.73 0.36 -7.91
C THR A 262 -30.86 0.70 -6.42
N PRO A 263 -30.83 1.99 -6.05
CA PRO A 263 -30.99 2.42 -4.67
C PRO A 263 -32.46 2.31 -4.21
N PRO A 264 -32.72 2.32 -2.89
CA PRO A 264 -34.09 2.39 -2.38
C PRO A 264 -34.74 3.74 -2.73
N ALA A 265 -36.08 3.77 -2.73
CA ALA A 265 -36.86 4.97 -3.09
C ALA A 265 -36.62 6.17 -2.17
N GLN A 266 -36.22 5.91 -0.93
CA GLN A 266 -35.78 6.90 0.05
C GLN A 266 -34.48 6.41 0.66
N THR A 267 -33.52 7.31 0.84
CA THR A 267 -32.23 7.05 1.48
C THR A 267 -32.05 8.04 2.62
N THR A 268 -31.51 7.55 3.74
CA THR A 268 -31.13 8.38 4.89
C THR A 268 -29.67 8.10 5.21
N PHE A 269 -28.82 9.11 5.01
CA PHE A 269 -27.41 9.02 5.37
C PHE A 269 -27.21 9.46 6.82
N VAL A 270 -26.37 8.72 7.55
CA VAL A 270 -26.03 8.94 8.96
C VAL A 270 -24.52 9.08 9.11
N ALA A 271 -24.03 9.35 10.32
CA ALA A 271 -22.59 9.36 10.57
C ALA A 271 -22.01 7.94 10.48
N ASP A 272 -20.80 7.81 9.95
CA ASP A 272 -20.06 6.54 9.88
C ASP A 272 -19.44 6.15 11.24
N ARG A 273 -18.51 5.18 11.20
CA ARG A 273 -17.76 4.70 12.36
C ARG A 273 -16.80 5.71 12.98
N ASP A 274 -16.32 6.68 12.19
CA ASP A 274 -15.40 7.73 12.63
C ASP A 274 -16.14 9.03 12.99
N GLY A 275 -17.46 9.06 12.82
CA GLY A 275 -18.31 10.20 13.13
C GLY A 275 -18.40 11.22 11.99
N ASN A 276 -17.92 10.89 10.79
CA ASN A 276 -18.07 11.73 9.60
C ASN A 276 -19.54 11.72 9.18
N ALA A 277 -20.12 12.91 9.03
CA ALA A 277 -21.55 13.03 8.75
C ALA A 277 -21.91 12.59 7.32
N GLN A 278 -23.00 11.83 7.20
CA GLN A 278 -23.56 11.36 5.92
C GLN A 278 -22.67 10.34 5.16
N CYS A 279 -21.88 9.58 5.90
CA CYS A 279 -20.90 8.63 5.37
C CYS A 279 -21.31 7.17 5.57
N ALA A 280 -22.46 6.91 6.21
CA ALA A 280 -23.07 5.59 6.32
C ALA A 280 -24.54 5.63 5.91
N LEU A 281 -25.13 4.47 5.60
CA LEU A 281 -26.52 4.36 5.18
C LEU A 281 -27.40 3.70 6.24
N SER A 282 -28.55 4.32 6.52
CA SER A 282 -29.56 3.76 7.40
C SER A 282 -30.61 2.93 6.65
N PHE A 283 -30.91 1.76 7.20
CA PHE A 283 -31.97 0.85 6.77
C PHE A 283 -33.02 0.72 7.88
N ASN A 284 -34.29 0.61 7.48
CA ASN A 284 -35.45 0.56 8.37
C ASN A 284 -36.24 -0.76 8.30
N GLY A 285 -35.62 -1.82 7.80
CA GLY A 285 -36.24 -3.14 7.62
C GLY A 285 -37.18 -3.28 6.41
N SER A 286 -37.49 -2.19 5.70
CA SER A 286 -38.36 -2.22 4.50
C SER A 286 -37.65 -1.82 3.21
N GLN A 287 -36.37 -1.47 3.30
CA GLN A 287 -35.54 -1.01 2.20
C GLN A 287 -34.53 -2.09 1.79
N GLN A 288 -34.01 -2.00 0.58
CA GLN A 288 -32.85 -2.76 0.13
C GLN A 288 -32.21 -2.01 -1.03
N ILE A 289 -30.91 -2.25 -1.22
CA ILE A 289 -30.21 -1.88 -2.46
C ILE A 289 -30.11 -3.14 -3.31
N LYS A 290 -30.37 -3.01 -4.61
CA LYS A 290 -30.11 -4.08 -5.58
C LYS A 290 -28.88 -3.73 -6.42
N VAL A 291 -27.90 -4.62 -6.46
CA VAL A 291 -26.76 -4.54 -7.38
C VAL A 291 -26.92 -5.60 -8.46
N ILE A 292 -26.92 -5.17 -9.72
CA ILE A 292 -27.07 -6.07 -10.86
C ILE A 292 -25.77 -6.83 -11.10
N SER A 293 -25.90 -8.14 -11.29
CA SER A 293 -24.76 -9.00 -11.58
C SER A 293 -24.28 -8.85 -13.03
N SER A 294 -22.96 -8.90 -13.21
CA SER A 294 -22.24 -8.76 -14.49
C SER A 294 -21.04 -9.73 -14.54
N ALA A 295 -20.35 -9.79 -15.68
CA ALA A 295 -19.12 -10.59 -15.77
C ALA A 295 -18.05 -10.14 -14.76
N GLU A 296 -17.95 -8.84 -14.52
CA GLU A 296 -16.94 -8.24 -13.64
C GLU A 296 -17.20 -8.54 -12.15
N ASN A 297 -18.46 -8.48 -11.72
CA ASN A 297 -18.83 -8.60 -10.30
C ASN A 297 -19.44 -9.95 -9.90
N SER A 298 -19.64 -10.89 -10.84
CA SER A 298 -20.34 -12.14 -10.53
C SER A 298 -19.48 -13.10 -9.71
N ILE A 299 -20.00 -13.59 -8.59
CA ILE A 299 -19.45 -14.75 -7.87
C ILE A 299 -20.24 -15.98 -8.33
N VAL A 300 -19.58 -17.06 -8.70
CA VAL A 300 -20.23 -18.33 -9.07
C VAL A 300 -19.63 -19.52 -8.31
N GLN A 301 -20.30 -20.66 -8.38
CA GLN A 301 -19.87 -21.90 -7.75
C GLN A 301 -18.39 -22.21 -8.03
N GLY A 302 -17.63 -22.44 -6.96
CA GLY A 302 -16.20 -22.76 -7.02
C GLY A 302 -15.27 -21.55 -6.96
N ASN A 303 -15.78 -20.32 -6.96
CA ASN A 303 -14.96 -19.14 -6.69
C ASN A 303 -14.63 -19.04 -5.19
N ALA A 304 -13.41 -18.58 -4.90
CA ALA A 304 -13.11 -17.97 -3.61
C ALA A 304 -13.64 -16.52 -3.60
N PHE A 305 -14.07 -16.05 -2.43
CA PHE A 305 -14.52 -14.68 -2.24
C PHE A 305 -14.43 -14.25 -0.78
N SER A 306 -14.47 -12.95 -0.55
CA SER A 306 -14.59 -12.38 0.78
C SER A 306 -15.52 -11.17 0.78
N ILE A 307 -16.16 -10.90 1.91
CA ILE A 307 -17.09 -9.78 2.10
C ILE A 307 -16.68 -9.09 3.39
N SER A 308 -16.40 -7.80 3.34
CA SER A 308 -16.12 -6.94 4.49
C SER A 308 -17.22 -5.90 4.58
N ILE A 309 -17.77 -5.69 5.77
CA ILE A 309 -18.78 -4.67 6.01
C ILE A 309 -18.70 -4.17 7.45
N TRP A 310 -18.91 -2.88 7.65
CA TRP A 310 -19.15 -2.30 8.96
C TRP A 310 -20.65 -2.19 9.20
N PHE A 311 -21.09 -2.58 10.39
CA PHE A 311 -22.49 -2.51 10.76
C PHE A 311 -22.68 -2.00 12.19
N ARG A 312 -23.80 -1.32 12.40
CA ARG A 312 -24.30 -0.94 13.73
C ARG A 312 -25.78 -1.26 13.81
N MET A 313 -26.16 -2.10 14.76
CA MET A 313 -27.54 -2.55 14.88
C MET A 313 -28.45 -1.43 15.38
N GLN A 314 -29.71 -1.46 14.95
CA GLN A 314 -30.81 -0.69 15.55
C GLN A 314 -31.99 -1.59 15.93
N ASN A 315 -32.00 -2.85 15.47
CA ASN A 315 -32.99 -3.83 15.86
C ASN A 315 -32.69 -4.42 17.25
N THR A 316 -33.75 -4.62 18.04
CA THR A 316 -33.69 -5.32 19.34
C THR A 316 -34.60 -6.55 19.39
N GLU A 317 -35.29 -6.88 18.29
CA GLU A 317 -36.18 -8.03 18.20
C GLU A 317 -35.38 -9.30 17.87
N MET A 318 -35.25 -10.18 18.87
CA MET A 318 -34.41 -11.39 18.79
C MET A 318 -34.72 -12.32 17.60
N GLY A 319 -35.98 -12.38 17.18
CA GLY A 319 -36.46 -13.34 16.19
C GLY A 319 -36.39 -12.86 14.74
N ASP A 320 -35.88 -11.67 14.49
CA ASP A 320 -35.79 -11.12 13.14
C ASP A 320 -34.53 -11.64 12.44
N TYR A 321 -34.71 -12.15 11.22
CA TYR A 321 -33.62 -12.60 10.38
C TYR A 321 -33.32 -11.55 9.32
N GLU A 322 -32.19 -10.87 9.47
CA GLU A 322 -31.88 -9.66 8.71
C GLU A 322 -30.64 -9.85 7.85
N HIS A 323 -30.68 -9.36 6.62
CA HIS A 323 -29.63 -9.60 5.62
C HIS A 323 -28.82 -8.33 5.35
N MET A 324 -27.57 -8.29 5.80
CA MET A 324 -26.64 -7.21 5.47
C MET A 324 -26.19 -7.32 4.01
N PHE A 325 -25.82 -8.52 3.57
CA PHE A 325 -25.45 -8.81 2.18
C PHE A 325 -26.01 -10.16 1.74
N ARG A 326 -26.71 -10.19 0.62
CA ARG A 326 -27.31 -11.41 0.08
C ARG A 326 -27.04 -11.53 -1.41
N LYS A 327 -26.70 -12.74 -1.85
CA LYS A 327 -26.63 -13.12 -3.26
C LYS A 327 -27.78 -14.05 -3.60
N GLY A 328 -28.59 -13.68 -4.59
CA GLY A 328 -29.75 -14.46 -5.02
C GLY A 328 -30.94 -14.39 -4.05
N LEU A 329 -32.02 -15.10 -4.41
CA LEU A 329 -33.27 -15.14 -3.64
C LEU A 329 -33.39 -16.44 -2.83
N GLN A 330 -34.40 -16.51 -1.96
CA GLN A 330 -34.56 -17.65 -1.03
C GLN A 330 -34.81 -18.97 -1.77
N GLY A 331 -34.09 -20.02 -1.37
CA GLY A 331 -34.45 -21.42 -1.67
C GLY A 331 -33.86 -22.05 -2.94
N GLU A 332 -33.13 -21.33 -3.79
CA GLU A 332 -32.60 -21.88 -5.05
C GLU A 332 -31.09 -22.10 -5.03
N ALA A 333 -30.31 -21.02 -4.94
CA ALA A 333 -28.85 -21.03 -4.83
C ALA A 333 -28.35 -19.65 -4.40
N GLY A 334 -27.16 -19.58 -3.81
CA GLY A 334 -26.57 -18.32 -3.36
C GLY A 334 -26.13 -18.39 -1.92
N PHE A 335 -25.99 -17.22 -1.29
CA PHE A 335 -25.55 -17.11 0.08
C PHE A 335 -25.99 -15.79 0.70
N ASN A 336 -25.88 -15.67 2.02
CA ASN A 336 -26.13 -14.44 2.74
C ASN A 336 -25.17 -14.28 3.92
N LEU A 337 -24.78 -13.04 4.18
CA LEU A 337 -24.16 -12.56 5.41
C LEU A 337 -25.24 -11.77 6.16
N SER A 338 -25.60 -12.27 7.34
CA SER A 338 -26.84 -11.93 8.03
C SER A 338 -26.63 -11.85 9.54
N VAL A 339 -27.65 -11.36 10.23
CA VAL A 339 -27.77 -11.45 11.68
C VAL A 339 -29.09 -12.14 12.05
N PHE A 340 -29.09 -12.97 13.09
CA PHE A 340 -30.29 -13.65 13.61
C PHE A 340 -30.12 -13.99 15.09
N ASP A 341 -31.22 -14.32 15.78
CA ASP A 341 -31.23 -14.86 17.15
C ASP A 341 -30.43 -13.98 18.12
N GLY A 342 -30.90 -12.74 18.31
CA GLY A 342 -30.21 -11.74 19.13
C GLY A 342 -29.07 -11.04 18.37
N ASN A 343 -29.34 -10.68 17.12
CA ASN A 343 -28.40 -9.99 16.23
C ASN A 343 -27.07 -10.75 16.01
N THR A 344 -27.02 -12.07 16.20
CA THR A 344 -25.79 -12.85 16.03
C THR A 344 -25.37 -12.91 14.57
N PRO A 345 -24.15 -12.45 14.22
CA PRO A 345 -23.62 -12.55 12.88
C PRO A 345 -23.48 -13.99 12.40
N LEU A 346 -23.89 -14.24 11.16
CA LEU A 346 -23.75 -15.54 10.52
C LEU A 346 -23.60 -15.43 9.01
N PHE A 347 -22.98 -16.45 8.43
CA PHE A 347 -23.01 -16.68 7.00
C PHE A 347 -23.76 -17.98 6.70
N ALA A 348 -24.66 -17.93 5.71
CA ALA A 348 -25.46 -19.08 5.33
C ALA A 348 -25.50 -19.31 3.83
N VAL A 349 -25.46 -20.59 3.47
CA VAL A 349 -25.82 -21.15 2.17
C VAL A 349 -27.07 -22.01 2.36
N PRO A 350 -27.77 -22.46 1.29
CA PRO A 350 -29.01 -23.22 1.45
C PRO A 350 -28.90 -24.49 2.34
N SER A 351 -27.72 -25.11 2.40
CA SER A 351 -27.47 -26.38 3.10
C SER A 351 -26.81 -26.24 4.47
N ALA A 352 -26.23 -25.08 4.80
CA ALA A 352 -25.35 -24.94 5.95
C ALA A 352 -25.19 -23.47 6.37
N GLN A 353 -24.73 -23.28 7.60
CA GLN A 353 -24.51 -21.97 8.21
C GLN A 353 -23.30 -22.02 9.13
N VAL A 354 -22.60 -20.89 9.25
CA VAL A 354 -21.53 -20.64 10.21
C VAL A 354 -21.89 -19.39 11.01
N TRP A 355 -21.84 -19.50 12.34
CA TRP A 355 -22.24 -18.45 13.27
C TRP A 355 -21.02 -17.88 13.99
N ASP A 356 -21.08 -16.63 14.41
CA ASP A 356 -20.23 -16.13 15.48
C ASP A 356 -20.60 -16.87 16.77
N ASN A 357 -19.75 -17.81 17.19
CA ASN A 357 -20.00 -18.64 18.37
C ASN A 357 -19.99 -17.85 19.68
N ASN A 358 -19.34 -16.68 19.70
CA ASN A 358 -19.07 -15.93 20.92
C ASN A 358 -20.05 -14.77 21.13
N TRP A 359 -20.73 -14.30 20.08
CA TRP A 359 -21.64 -13.15 20.14
C TRP A 359 -22.68 -13.24 21.25
N ASN A 360 -23.54 -14.28 21.23
CA ASN A 360 -24.59 -14.47 22.23
C ASN A 360 -24.07 -14.88 23.62
N GLN A 361 -22.78 -15.15 23.76
CA GLN A 361 -22.16 -15.41 25.06
C GLN A 361 -21.74 -14.12 25.76
N ASP A 362 -21.64 -13.02 25.01
CA ASP A 362 -21.31 -11.70 25.51
C ASP A 362 -22.59 -10.89 25.78
N ALA A 363 -22.78 -10.49 27.03
CA ALA A 363 -23.96 -9.73 27.43
C ALA A 363 -23.99 -8.32 26.82
N ASP A 364 -22.84 -7.79 26.43
CA ASP A 364 -22.69 -6.45 25.88
C ASP A 364 -22.97 -6.41 24.37
N LEU A 365 -22.85 -7.53 23.64
CA LEU A 365 -23.02 -7.57 22.17
C LEU A 365 -24.45 -7.83 21.71
N TRP A 366 -25.18 -8.73 22.36
CA TRP A 366 -26.47 -9.21 21.84
C TRP A 366 -27.55 -8.11 21.69
N GLN A 367 -27.43 -7.03 22.47
CA GLN A 367 -28.30 -5.85 22.45
C GLN A 367 -27.56 -4.56 22.06
N ASP A 368 -26.32 -4.68 21.57
CA ASP A 368 -25.55 -3.50 21.20
C ASP A 368 -26.23 -2.79 20.03
N THR A 369 -26.65 -1.54 20.28
CA THR A 369 -27.20 -0.65 19.25
C THR A 369 -26.40 0.65 19.15
N GLU A 370 -25.28 0.73 19.88
CA GLU A 370 -24.47 1.93 20.04
C GLU A 370 -23.13 1.85 19.33
N ASN A 371 -22.54 0.66 19.22
CA ASN A 371 -21.21 0.51 18.64
C ASN A 371 -21.25 -0.01 17.20
N TRP A 372 -20.21 0.35 16.47
CA TRP A 372 -19.91 -0.20 15.16
C TRP A 372 -19.08 -1.46 15.34
N HIS A 373 -19.42 -2.50 14.57
CA HIS A 373 -18.65 -3.73 14.47
C HIS A 373 -18.23 -3.98 13.03
N HIS A 374 -17.03 -4.53 12.87
CA HIS A 374 -16.52 -4.94 11.57
C HIS A 374 -16.75 -6.43 11.38
N LEU A 375 -17.45 -6.82 10.31
CA LEU A 375 -17.70 -8.21 9.99
C LEU A 375 -17.03 -8.57 8.67
N VAL A 376 -16.20 -9.61 8.71
CA VAL A 376 -15.60 -10.17 7.49
C VAL A 376 -15.91 -11.65 7.36
N LEU A 377 -16.39 -12.03 6.20
CA LEU A 377 -16.48 -13.41 5.75
C LEU A 377 -15.36 -13.67 4.75
N THR A 378 -14.62 -14.77 4.91
CA THR A 378 -13.81 -15.35 3.83
C THR A 378 -14.31 -16.74 3.46
N PHE A 379 -14.36 -17.04 2.17
CA PHE A 379 -14.79 -18.32 1.63
C PHE A 379 -13.78 -18.81 0.60
N ASP A 380 -13.14 -19.96 0.85
CA ASP A 380 -12.11 -20.50 -0.03
C ASP A 380 -12.63 -21.51 -1.06
N VAL A 381 -11.78 -21.85 -2.04
CA VAL A 381 -12.09 -22.81 -3.11
C VAL A 381 -12.42 -24.22 -2.61
N ASN A 382 -12.11 -24.54 -1.35
CA ASN A 382 -12.42 -25.82 -0.71
C ASN A 382 -13.71 -25.76 0.11
N ASN A 383 -14.49 -24.68 0.00
CA ASN A 383 -15.70 -24.38 0.78
C ASN A 383 -15.48 -24.22 2.29
N THR A 384 -14.32 -23.70 2.69
CA THR A 384 -14.13 -23.29 4.09
C THR A 384 -14.61 -21.84 4.24
N ALA A 385 -15.62 -21.64 5.08
CA ALA A 385 -16.13 -20.35 5.48
C ALA A 385 -15.50 -19.94 6.82
N ARG A 386 -14.94 -18.73 6.89
CA ARG A 386 -14.39 -18.14 8.12
C ARG A 386 -15.09 -16.82 8.40
N LEU A 387 -15.53 -16.63 9.64
CA LEU A 387 -16.20 -15.44 10.10
C LEU A 387 -15.29 -14.71 11.10
N TYR A 388 -14.98 -13.46 10.80
CA TYR A 388 -14.17 -12.57 11.61
C TYR A 388 -15.04 -11.42 12.10
N ARG A 389 -14.85 -11.05 13.36
CA ARG A 389 -15.45 -9.87 13.96
C ARG A 389 -14.36 -9.02 14.58
N ASP A 390 -14.37 -7.73 14.27
CA ASP A 390 -13.45 -6.72 14.83
C ASP A 390 -11.98 -7.17 14.67
N GLY A 391 -11.62 -7.65 13.48
CA GLY A 391 -10.29 -8.19 13.16
C GLY A 391 -10.01 -9.63 13.62
N VAL A 392 -10.86 -10.22 14.48
CA VAL A 392 -10.58 -11.50 15.14
C VAL A 392 -11.45 -12.64 14.60
N LEU A 393 -10.84 -13.79 14.28
CA LEU A 393 -11.54 -15.00 13.85
C LEU A 393 -12.48 -15.52 14.96
N GLN A 394 -13.77 -15.62 14.65
CA GLN A 394 -14.81 -16.12 15.58
C GLN A 394 -15.17 -17.58 15.30
N ASN A 395 -15.20 -17.98 14.03
CA ASN A 395 -15.55 -19.34 13.64
C ASN A 395 -15.01 -19.71 12.25
N SER A 396 -14.74 -20.99 12.04
CA SER A 396 -14.27 -21.56 10.76
C SER A 396 -14.92 -22.93 10.54
N GLU A 397 -15.70 -23.06 9.48
CA GLU A 397 -16.43 -24.27 9.16
C GLU A 397 -16.18 -24.69 7.71
N ASN A 398 -16.21 -26.00 7.43
CA ASN A 398 -16.12 -26.54 6.08
C ASN A 398 -17.37 -27.36 5.77
N PHE A 399 -18.07 -27.00 4.70
CA PHE A 399 -19.32 -27.65 4.32
C PHE A 399 -19.55 -27.64 2.81
N SER A 400 -20.41 -28.53 2.33
CA SER A 400 -20.88 -28.45 0.94
C SER A 400 -21.77 -27.23 0.75
N ALA A 401 -21.38 -26.37 -0.19
CA ALA A 401 -22.05 -25.09 -0.46
C ALA A 401 -22.58 -25.03 -1.90
N ASN A 402 -23.81 -24.54 -2.06
CA ASN A 402 -24.38 -24.15 -3.36
C ASN A 402 -24.44 -22.63 -3.45
N THR A 403 -23.36 -22.00 -3.92
CA THR A 403 -23.26 -20.53 -4.08
C THR A 403 -23.86 -20.04 -5.40
N GLY A 404 -24.36 -20.95 -6.24
CA GLY A 404 -25.02 -20.69 -7.52
C GLY A 404 -24.08 -20.82 -8.71
N ALA A 405 -24.47 -21.65 -9.69
CA ALA A 405 -23.68 -21.92 -10.89
C ALA A 405 -23.67 -20.76 -11.91
N THR A 406 -24.58 -19.80 -11.76
CA THR A 406 -24.69 -18.61 -12.62
C THR A 406 -24.58 -17.34 -11.79
N ALA A 407 -24.32 -16.22 -12.48
CA ALA A 407 -24.43 -14.90 -11.91
C ALA A 407 -25.83 -14.70 -11.30
N LEU A 408 -25.88 -14.15 -10.09
CA LEU A 408 -27.10 -13.77 -9.39
C LEU A 408 -26.90 -12.39 -8.81
N ASP A 409 -27.94 -11.56 -8.85
CA ASP A 409 -27.93 -10.21 -8.29
C ASP A 409 -27.71 -10.21 -6.78
N TYR A 410 -27.18 -9.09 -6.27
CA TYR A 410 -26.95 -8.87 -4.86
C TYR A 410 -28.01 -7.94 -4.26
N TYR A 411 -28.37 -8.20 -3.01
CA TYR A 411 -29.33 -7.43 -2.22
C TYR A 411 -28.66 -7.04 -0.91
N ILE A 412 -28.55 -5.73 -0.65
CA ILE A 412 -27.88 -5.18 0.54
C ILE A 412 -28.94 -4.57 1.45
N GLY A 413 -28.86 -4.91 2.74
CA GLY A 413 -29.75 -4.42 3.79
C GLY A 413 -31.20 -4.89 3.69
N GLN A 414 -31.46 -6.04 3.05
CA GLN A 414 -32.81 -6.60 2.98
C GLN A 414 -33.27 -7.03 4.38
N ASP A 415 -34.46 -6.57 4.77
CA ASP A 415 -35.06 -6.76 6.11
C ASP A 415 -34.23 -6.17 7.27
N PHE A 416 -33.10 -5.52 6.99
CA PHE A 416 -32.16 -5.00 7.98
C PHE A 416 -32.59 -3.66 8.57
N THR A 417 -32.53 -3.55 9.89
CA THR A 417 -32.78 -2.34 10.67
C THR A 417 -31.50 -1.96 11.42
N GLY A 418 -30.76 -1.03 10.84
CA GLY A 418 -29.44 -0.65 11.32
C GLY A 418 -28.74 0.32 10.39
N PHE A 419 -27.45 0.52 10.62
CA PHE A 419 -26.56 1.32 9.78
C PHE A 419 -25.51 0.41 9.16
N LEU A 420 -25.26 0.59 7.87
CA LEU A 420 -24.16 -0.07 7.15
C LEU A 420 -23.19 0.99 6.66
N ASP A 421 -21.92 0.64 6.76
CA ASP A 421 -20.80 1.44 6.31
C ASP A 421 -19.81 0.52 5.56
N ASP A 422 -19.14 1.10 4.58
CA ASP A 422 -17.93 0.56 3.98
C ASP A 422 -18.00 -0.93 3.55
N LEU A 423 -18.89 -1.22 2.60
CA LEU A 423 -19.08 -2.56 2.04
C LEU A 423 -18.06 -2.84 0.93
N ARG A 424 -17.23 -3.86 1.11
CA ARG A 424 -16.27 -4.36 0.12
C ARG A 424 -16.49 -5.84 -0.17
N VAL A 425 -16.42 -6.24 -1.45
CA VAL A 425 -16.50 -7.64 -1.88
C VAL A 425 -15.33 -7.97 -2.79
N TYR A 426 -14.67 -9.08 -2.50
CA TYR A 426 -13.47 -9.55 -3.18
C TYR A 426 -13.68 -10.87 -3.89
N ARG A 427 -12.97 -11.07 -5.01
CA ARG A 427 -12.82 -12.35 -5.71
C ARG A 427 -11.59 -13.15 -5.20
N LYS A 428 -11.25 -13.00 -3.94
CA LYS A 428 -10.19 -13.78 -3.27
C LYS A 428 -10.56 -14.09 -1.82
N THR A 429 -9.88 -15.07 -1.24
CA THR A 429 -9.90 -15.30 0.21
C THR A 429 -8.93 -14.31 0.85
N LEU A 430 -9.41 -13.41 1.69
CA LEU A 430 -8.54 -12.51 2.45
C LEU A 430 -7.73 -13.29 3.49
N SER A 431 -6.49 -12.87 3.73
CA SER A 431 -5.68 -13.33 4.85
C SER A 431 -6.12 -12.69 6.17
N GLU A 432 -5.68 -13.23 7.31
CA GLU A 432 -5.95 -12.62 8.63
C GLU A 432 -5.33 -11.22 8.74
N GLU A 433 -4.16 -11.01 8.14
CA GLU A 433 -3.51 -9.70 8.08
C GLU A 433 -4.34 -8.71 7.27
N GLU A 434 -4.85 -9.11 6.10
CA GLU A 434 -5.71 -8.27 5.26
C GLU A 434 -7.04 -7.92 5.97
N VAL A 435 -7.59 -8.86 6.75
CA VAL A 435 -8.76 -8.60 7.59
C VAL A 435 -8.45 -7.56 8.67
N GLN A 436 -7.31 -7.70 9.37
CA GLN A 436 -6.88 -6.74 10.38
C GLN A 436 -6.66 -5.35 9.77
N THR A 437 -6.08 -5.29 8.58
CA THR A 437 -5.88 -4.04 7.86
C THR A 437 -7.20 -3.34 7.51
N LEU A 438 -8.23 -4.07 7.09
CA LEU A 438 -9.56 -3.49 6.85
C LEU A 438 -10.25 -3.02 8.13
N PHE A 439 -9.98 -3.67 9.26
CA PHE A 439 -10.51 -3.28 10.56
C PHE A 439 -9.87 -1.97 11.07
N GLU A 440 -8.58 -1.78 10.82
CA GLU A 440 -7.83 -0.58 11.22
C GLU A 440 -7.99 0.59 10.23
N LEU A 441 -8.61 0.35 9.07
CA LEU A 441 -8.81 1.36 8.05
C LEU A 441 -9.83 2.41 8.49
N GLU A 442 -9.44 3.68 8.37
CA GLU A 442 -10.36 4.83 8.54
C GLU A 442 -11.51 4.76 7.52
N GLY A 443 -12.66 5.33 7.89
CA GLY A 443 -13.86 5.45 7.06
C GLY A 443 -13.61 6.31 5.84
N ASP A 444 -13.87 5.74 4.66
CA ASP A 444 -13.81 6.48 3.41
C ASP A 444 -15.08 7.32 3.23
N CYS A 445 -14.96 8.62 3.49
CA CYS A 445 -15.94 9.64 3.18
C CYS A 445 -15.37 10.75 2.28
#